data_AF-A0A356F8P6-F1
#
_entry.id   AF-A0A356F8P6-F1
#
_cell.length_a   1.000
_cell.length_b   1.000
_cell.length_c   1.000
_cell.angle_alpha   90.00
_cell.angle_beta   90.00
_cell.angle_gamma   90.00
#
_symmetry.space_group_name_H-M   'P 1'
#
loop_
_entity.id
_entity.type
_entity.pdbx_description
1 polymer ?
#
loop_
_entity_poly.entity_id
_entity_poly.type
_entity_poly.pdbx_seq_one_letter_code
_entity_poly.pdbx_strand_id
1 'polypeptide(L)'
;MISISLLALISFLIIAIMVQAALGPKEPWDPDLEAGTLSILGRRKDKLLRILKDLDDEREMGSIEEAEYLQLRRSYKAKAVVALREFDRVRETRLRKLKTGEIHVSSGARDRIDDMVSQRKDKSAAREAGK
;
A
#
# COMPACT_ATOMS: atom_id res chain seq x y z
N MET A 1 -4.68 47.21 -10.06
CA MET A 1 -4.45 46.88 -8.63
C MET A 1 -5.09 45.55 -8.23
N ILE A 2 -6.33 45.27 -8.65
CA ILE A 2 -7.06 44.01 -8.36
C ILE A 2 -6.30 42.74 -8.79
N SER A 3 -5.56 42.78 -9.90
CA SER A 3 -4.83 41.61 -10.41
C SER A 3 -3.62 41.22 -9.54
N ILE A 4 -2.96 42.20 -8.92
CA ILE A 4 -1.79 41.95 -8.05
C ILE A 4 -2.25 41.33 -6.73
N SER A 5 -3.35 41.84 -6.15
CA SER A 5 -3.94 41.27 -4.94
C SER A 5 -4.44 39.83 -5.14
N LEU A 6 -4.98 39.52 -6.32
CA LEU A 6 -5.47 38.17 -6.63
C LEU A 6 -4.32 37.16 -6.78
N LEU A 7 -3.23 37.54 -7.45
CA LEU A 7 -2.02 36.71 -7.58
C LEU A 7 -1.35 36.46 -6.21
N ALA A 8 -1.29 37.47 -5.34
CA ALA A 8 -0.74 37.32 -4.00
C ALA A 8 -1.55 36.34 -3.15
N LEU A 9 -2.89 36.37 -3.27
CA LEU A 9 -3.78 35.48 -2.53
C LEU A 9 -3.67 34.03 -2.99
N ILE A 10 -3.56 33.80 -4.31
CA ILE A 10 -3.35 32.45 -4.87
C ILE A 10 -1.99 31.89 -4.43
N SER A 11 -0.93 32.70 -4.51
CA SER A 11 0.41 32.32 -4.03
C SER A 11 0.39 31.92 -2.55
N PHE A 12 -0.25 32.75 -1.72
CA PHE A 12 -0.39 32.47 -0.29
C PHE A 12 -1.15 31.18 -0.01
N LEU A 13 -2.23 30.92 -0.76
CA LEU A 13 -3.01 29.68 -0.64
C LEU A 13 -2.16 28.45 -0.99
N ILE A 14 -1.39 28.50 -2.07
CA ILE A 14 -0.51 27.40 -2.49
C ILE A 14 0.56 27.12 -1.45
N ILE A 15 1.17 28.19 -0.90
CA ILE A 15 2.17 28.07 0.17
C ILE A 15 1.54 27.48 1.42
N ALA A 16 0.35 27.93 1.81
CA ALA A 16 -0.36 27.38 2.97
C ALA A 16 -0.67 25.89 2.80
N ILE A 17 -1.10 25.44 1.61
CA ILE A 17 -1.33 24.02 1.29
C ILE A 17 -0.01 23.23 1.37
N MET A 18 1.08 23.75 0.80
CA MET A 18 2.40 23.11 0.87
C MET A 18 2.92 22.99 2.31
N VAL A 19 2.76 24.04 3.11
CA VAL A 19 3.13 24.06 4.53
C VAL A 19 2.27 23.10 5.33
N GLN A 20 0.96 23.03 5.07
CA GLN A 20 0.07 22.07 5.73
C GLN A 20 0.38 20.62 5.30
N ALA A 21 0.80 20.39 4.06
CA ALA A 21 1.28 19.08 3.63
C ALA A 21 2.61 18.68 4.28
N ALA A 22 3.49 19.65 4.58
CA ALA A 22 4.80 19.39 5.18
C ALA A 22 4.79 19.34 6.72
N LEU A 23 4.01 20.20 7.37
CA LEU A 23 3.93 20.37 8.84
C LEU A 23 2.58 19.94 9.43
N GLY A 24 1.62 19.50 8.61
CA GLY A 24 0.35 18.99 9.09
C GLY A 24 0.57 17.91 10.16
N PRO A 25 -0.27 17.88 11.21
CA PRO A 25 -0.17 16.87 12.26
C PRO A 25 -0.23 15.50 11.60
N LYS A 26 0.90 14.80 11.61
CA LYS A 26 1.01 13.42 11.12
C LYS A 26 0.06 12.59 11.94
N GLU A 27 -1.04 12.21 11.32
CA GLU A 27 -2.11 11.51 12.00
C GLU A 27 -1.57 10.17 12.53
N PRO A 28 -1.93 9.72 13.73
CA PRO A 28 -1.39 8.49 14.32
C PRO A 28 -1.78 7.21 13.56
N TRP A 29 -2.65 7.33 12.57
CA TRP A 29 -2.98 6.26 11.62
C TRP A 29 -2.18 6.35 10.31
N ASP A 30 -1.30 7.35 10.15
CA ASP A 30 -0.36 7.43 9.05
C ASP A 30 0.66 6.27 9.20
N PRO A 31 0.52 5.20 8.40
CA PRO A 31 1.31 3.98 8.57
C PRO A 31 2.77 4.17 8.14
N ASP A 32 3.15 5.38 7.73
CA ASP A 32 4.50 5.73 7.30
C ASP A 32 5.51 5.86 8.47
N LEU A 33 5.05 6.00 9.72
CA LEU A 33 5.96 6.08 10.89
C LEU A 33 6.49 4.71 11.36
N GLU A 34 5.81 3.61 11.03
CA GLU A 34 6.29 2.22 11.22
C GLU A 34 6.42 1.45 9.90
N ALA A 35 6.55 2.16 8.77
CA ALA A 35 6.70 1.54 7.46
C ALA A 35 8.08 0.87 7.30
N GLY A 36 8.33 -0.20 8.06
CA GLY A 36 9.48 -1.06 7.88
C GLY A 36 9.52 -1.61 6.46
N THR A 37 10.70 -2.05 6.02
CA THR A 37 10.98 -2.57 4.66
C THR A 37 9.87 -3.43 4.06
N LEU A 38 9.16 -4.22 4.88
CA LEU A 38 8.03 -5.05 4.45
C LEU A 38 6.82 -4.25 3.91
N SER A 39 6.46 -3.09 4.47
CA SER A 39 5.33 -2.29 3.98
C SER A 39 5.66 -1.62 2.64
N ILE A 40 6.89 -1.14 2.48
CA ILE A 40 7.39 -0.56 1.22
C ILE A 40 7.36 -1.62 0.12
N LEU A 41 7.87 -2.82 0.39
CA LEU A 41 7.82 -3.94 -0.55
C LEU A 41 6.38 -4.37 -0.83
N GLY A 42 5.50 -4.35 0.17
CA GLY A 42 4.08 -4.61 0.02
C GLY A 42 3.41 -3.65 -0.95
N ARG A 43 3.59 -2.34 -0.74
CA ARG A 43 3.08 -1.29 -1.65
C ARG A 43 3.62 -1.44 -3.07
N ARG A 44 4.91 -1.76 -3.22
CA ARG A 44 5.54 -1.99 -4.53
C ARG A 44 4.91 -3.18 -5.25
N LYS A 45 4.71 -4.29 -4.55
CA LYS A 45 4.02 -5.48 -5.08
C LYS A 45 2.59 -5.15 -5.50
N ASP A 46 1.81 -4.52 -4.63
CA ASP A 46 0.41 -4.18 -4.90
C ASP A 46 0.28 -3.21 -6.08
N LYS A 47 1.17 -2.22 -6.19
CA LYS A 47 1.23 -1.30 -7.33
C LYS A 47 1.48 -2.04 -8.65
N LEU A 48 2.41 -2.98 -8.68
CA LEU A 48 2.71 -3.75 -9.90
C LEU A 48 1.55 -4.67 -10.31
N LEU A 49 0.86 -5.27 -9.34
CA LEU A 49 -0.33 -6.08 -9.61
C LEU A 49 -1.49 -5.23 -10.12
N ARG A 50 -1.66 -4.02 -9.59
CA ARG A 50 -2.66 -3.07 -10.10
C ARG A 50 -2.36 -2.67 -11.53
N ILE A 51 -1.13 -2.30 -11.86
CA ILE A 51 -0.73 -1.96 -13.24
C ILE A 51 -0.98 -3.12 -14.20
N LEU A 52 -0.72 -4.36 -13.80
CA LEU A 52 -1.02 -5.53 -14.63
C LEU A 52 -2.51 -5.69 -14.89
N LYS A 53 -3.34 -5.43 -13.87
CA LYS A 53 -4.80 -5.45 -14.02
C LYS A 53 -5.26 -4.32 -14.94
N ASP A 54 -4.78 -3.10 -14.71
CA ASP A 54 -5.14 -1.93 -15.52
C ASP A 54 -4.77 -2.16 -17.00
N LEU A 55 -3.64 -2.81 -17.29
CA LEU A 55 -3.25 -3.22 -18.65
C LEU A 55 -4.18 -4.27 -19.27
N ASP A 56 -4.67 -5.23 -18.47
CA ASP A 56 -5.64 -6.22 -18.94
C ASP A 56 -6.98 -5.52 -19.25
N ASP A 57 -7.41 -4.61 -18.38
CA ASP A 57 -8.63 -3.79 -18.58
C ASP A 57 -8.49 -2.89 -19.84
N GLU A 58 -7.33 -2.24 -20.07
CA GLU A 58 -7.06 -1.44 -21.27
C GLU A 58 -7.11 -2.24 -22.56
N ARG A 59 -6.61 -3.48 -22.54
CA ARG A 59 -6.70 -4.39 -23.69
C ARG A 59 -8.14 -4.79 -23.97
N GLU A 60 -8.92 -5.11 -22.94
CA GLU A 60 -10.34 -5.44 -23.09
C GLU A 60 -11.15 -4.28 -23.68
N MET A 61 -10.76 -3.04 -23.36
CA MET A 61 -11.34 -1.83 -23.97
C MET A 61 -10.87 -1.57 -25.41
N GLY A 62 -9.87 -2.31 -25.91
CA GLY A 62 -9.29 -2.10 -27.23
C GLY A 62 -8.45 -0.82 -27.35
N SER A 63 -8.00 -0.26 -26.21
CA SER A 63 -7.23 0.99 -26.16
C SER A 63 -5.75 0.82 -26.52
N ILE A 64 -5.27 -0.42 -26.62
CA ILE A 64 -3.87 -0.79 -26.79
C ILE A 64 -3.74 -1.89 -27.85
N GLU A 65 -2.70 -1.79 -28.68
CA GLU A 65 -2.38 -2.81 -29.68
C GLU A 65 -1.87 -4.11 -29.02
N GLU A 66 -2.27 -5.28 -29.55
CA GLU A 66 -1.93 -6.59 -28.98
C GLU A 66 -0.41 -6.79 -28.81
N ALA A 67 0.39 -6.32 -29.78
CA ALA A 67 1.85 -6.42 -29.73
C ALA A 67 2.45 -5.61 -28.56
N GLU A 68 1.95 -4.38 -28.37
CA GLU A 68 2.35 -3.50 -27.28
C GLU A 68 1.92 -4.07 -25.92
N TYR A 69 0.68 -4.56 -25.84
CA TYR A 69 0.15 -5.23 -24.64
C TYR A 69 1.03 -6.41 -24.23
N LEU A 70 1.40 -7.30 -25.16
CA LEU A 70 2.23 -8.45 -24.86
C LEU A 70 3.62 -8.06 -24.34
N GLN A 71 4.21 -7.00 -24.91
CA GLN A 71 5.51 -6.49 -24.46
C GLN A 71 5.43 -5.89 -23.06
N LEU A 72 4.46 -4.99 -22.81
CA LEU A 72 4.25 -4.35 -21.52
C LEU A 72 3.92 -5.39 -20.45
N ARG A 73 2.99 -6.30 -20.72
CA ARG A 73 2.60 -7.38 -19.80
C ARG A 73 3.78 -8.27 -19.42
N ARG A 74 4.63 -8.67 -20.36
CA ARG A 74 5.85 -9.44 -20.05
C ARG A 74 6.78 -8.67 -19.12
N SER A 75 7.03 -7.40 -19.40
CA SER A 75 7.89 -6.53 -18.58
C SER A 75 7.36 -6.36 -17.16
N TYR A 76 6.09 -6.00 -17.00
CA TYR A 76 5.46 -5.81 -15.69
C TYR A 76 5.30 -7.13 -14.92
N LYS A 77 5.02 -8.24 -15.60
CA LYS A 77 4.98 -9.56 -14.98
C LYS A 77 6.34 -9.95 -14.41
N ALA A 78 7.43 -9.74 -15.14
CA ALA A 78 8.77 -9.98 -14.63
C ALA A 78 9.07 -9.13 -13.38
N LYS A 79 8.73 -7.83 -13.41
CA LYS A 79 8.88 -6.94 -12.25
C LYS A 79 8.04 -7.39 -11.05
N ALA A 80 6.79 -7.81 -11.28
CA ALA A 80 5.90 -8.29 -10.22
C ALA A 80 6.44 -9.56 -9.56
N VAL A 81 6.98 -10.50 -10.34
CA VAL A 81 7.60 -11.72 -9.80
C VAL A 81 8.81 -11.40 -8.91
N VAL A 82 9.66 -10.45 -9.33
CA VAL A 82 10.80 -10.02 -8.51
C VAL A 82 10.32 -9.38 -7.20
N ALA A 83 9.36 -8.46 -7.27
CA ALA A 83 8.81 -7.82 -6.08
C ALA A 83 8.15 -8.81 -5.12
N LEU A 84 7.46 -9.84 -5.65
CA LEU A 84 6.85 -10.90 -4.85
C LEU A 84 7.92 -11.71 -4.10
N ARG A 85 8.98 -12.13 -4.80
CA ARG A 85 10.11 -12.88 -4.19
C ARG A 85 10.84 -12.08 -3.12
N GLU A 86 11.08 -10.79 -3.36
CA GLU A 86 11.68 -9.90 -2.37
C GLU A 86 10.79 -9.79 -1.12
N PHE A 87 9.48 -9.59 -1.32
CA PHE A 87 8.51 -9.49 -0.24
C PHE A 87 8.48 -10.77 0.61
N ASP A 88 8.40 -11.93 -0.04
CA ASP A 88 8.36 -13.23 0.64
C ASP A 88 9.66 -13.49 1.41
N ARG A 89 10.82 -13.16 0.84
CA ARG A 89 12.12 -13.31 1.52
C ARG A 89 12.21 -12.48 2.80
N VAL A 90 11.77 -11.22 2.75
CA VAL A 90 11.75 -10.33 3.92
C VAL A 90 10.73 -10.82 4.95
N ARG A 91 9.55 -11.26 4.49
CA ARG A 91 8.50 -11.82 5.33
C ARG A 91 8.97 -13.08 6.07
N GLU A 92 9.59 -14.02 5.38
CA GLU A 92 10.14 -15.24 5.97
C GLU A 92 11.24 -14.94 6.99
N THR A 93 12.14 -14.01 6.67
CA THR A 93 13.20 -13.60 7.59
C THR A 93 12.60 -13.03 8.89
N ARG A 94 11.57 -12.18 8.77
CA ARG A 94 10.86 -11.63 9.93
C ARG A 94 10.14 -12.71 10.73
N LEU A 95 9.48 -13.66 10.05
CA LEU A 95 8.81 -14.79 10.69
C LEU A 95 9.80 -15.70 11.43
N ARG A 96 10.99 -15.96 10.88
CA ARG A 96 12.05 -16.71 11.57
C ARG A 96 12.50 -15.98 12.83
N LYS A 97 12.80 -14.69 12.74
CA LYS A 97 13.21 -13.88 13.91
C LYS A 97 12.14 -13.83 15.00
N LEU A 98 10.86 -13.81 14.61
CA LEU A 98 9.75 -13.90 15.55
C LEU A 98 9.68 -15.27 16.24
N LYS A 99 9.92 -16.37 15.50
CA LYS A 99 9.95 -17.72 16.07
C LYS A 99 11.14 -17.95 17.01
N THR A 100 12.31 -17.40 16.68
CA THR A 100 13.53 -17.51 17.48
C THR A 100 13.49 -16.62 18.74
N GLY A 101 12.50 -15.72 18.86
CA GLY A 101 12.38 -14.81 20.01
C GLY A 101 13.34 -13.62 19.98
N GLU A 102 14.15 -13.46 18.92
CA GLU A 102 15.03 -12.30 18.72
C GLU A 102 14.24 -10.99 18.62
N ILE A 103 13.02 -11.05 18.10
CA ILE A 103 12.11 -9.90 18.08
C ILE A 103 11.16 -10.04 19.27
N HIS A 104 11.39 -9.24 20.30
CA HIS A 104 10.42 -9.04 21.38
C HIS A 104 9.19 -8.32 20.82
N VAL A 105 8.16 -9.09 20.50
CA VAL A 105 6.81 -8.54 20.29
C VAL A 105 6.25 -8.25 21.67
N SER A 106 5.86 -6.99 21.94
CA SER A 106 5.23 -6.67 23.21
C SER A 106 3.96 -7.50 23.39
N SER A 107 3.66 -7.93 24.63
CA SER A 107 2.46 -8.71 24.94
C SER A 107 1.19 -8.04 24.39
N GLY A 108 1.07 -6.73 24.55
CA GLY A 108 -0.07 -5.97 24.03
C GLY A 108 -0.17 -5.85 22.50
N ALA A 109 0.87 -6.21 21.74
CA ALA A 109 0.77 -6.36 20.28
C ALA A 109 0.28 -7.76 19.90
N ARG A 110 0.59 -8.81 20.68
CA ARG A 110 0.02 -10.15 20.49
C ARG A 110 -1.48 -10.16 20.78
N ASP A 111 -1.88 -9.60 21.92
CA ASP A 111 -3.29 -9.58 22.33
C ASP A 111 -4.17 -8.87 21.27
N ARG A 112 -3.69 -7.75 20.73
CA ARG A 112 -4.38 -7.04 19.64
C ARG A 112 -4.50 -7.86 18.36
N ILE A 113 -3.49 -8.66 18.02
CA ILE A 113 -3.56 -9.54 16.84
C ILE A 113 -4.57 -10.66 17.06
N ASP A 114 -4.59 -11.25 18.26
CA ASP A 114 -5.55 -12.32 18.61
C ASP A 114 -6.99 -11.80 18.65
N ASP A 115 -7.22 -10.58 19.14
CA ASP A 115 -8.52 -9.90 19.07
C ASP A 115 -8.98 -9.70 17.62
N MET A 116 -8.08 -9.21 16.75
CA MET A 116 -8.39 -9.01 15.33
C MET A 116 -8.72 -10.33 14.60
N VAL A 117 -8.02 -11.41 14.94
CA VAL A 117 -8.26 -12.73 14.35
C VAL A 117 -9.61 -13.28 14.83
N SER A 118 -9.93 -13.12 16.12
CA SER A 118 -11.21 -13.55 16.69
C SER A 118 -12.39 -12.81 16.04
N GLN A 119 -12.30 -11.48 15.93
CA GLN A 119 -13.32 -10.67 15.24
C GLN A 119 -13.55 -11.09 13.79
N ARG A 120 -12.49 -11.47 13.06
CA ARG A 120 -12.63 -11.96 11.68
C ARG A 120 -13.34 -13.30 11.63
N LYS A 121 -13.02 -14.21 12.55
CA LYS A 121 -13.65 -15.53 12.67
C LYS A 121 -15.15 -15.40 12.96
N ASP A 122 -15.51 -14.56 13.91
CA ASP A 122 -16.92 -14.33 14.28
C ASP A 122 -17.69 -13.69 13.11
N LYS A 123 -17.07 -12.73 12.41
CA LYS A 123 -17.67 -12.09 11.23
C LYS A 123 -17.83 -13.05 10.05
N SER A 124 -16.92 -14.01 9.86
CA SER A 124 -17.11 -15.09 8.87
C SER A 124 -18.22 -16.05 9.27
N ALA A 125 -18.29 -16.46 10.54
CA ALA A 125 -19.33 -17.38 11.02
C ALA A 125 -20.74 -16.76 10.92
N ALA A 126 -20.88 -15.48 11.23
CA ALA A 126 -22.14 -14.75 11.08
C ALA A 126 -22.61 -14.64 9.62
N ARG A 127 -21.68 -14.61 8.64
CA ARG A 127 -22.03 -14.62 7.21
C ARG A 127 -22.46 -15.99 6.70
N GLU A 128 -21.98 -17.06 7.33
CA GLU A 128 -22.37 -18.43 7.00
C GLU A 128 -23.73 -18.80 7.61
N ALA A 129 -24.07 -18.29 8.80
CA ALA A 129 -25.34 -18.54 9.45
C ALA A 129 -26.53 -17.72 8.89
N GLY A 130 -26.26 -16.67 8.11
CA GLY A 130 -27.27 -15.82 7.48
C GLY A 130 -27.65 -16.21 6.04
N LYS A 131 -27.18 -17.37 5.57
CA LYS A 131 -27.55 -17.99 4.29
C LYS A 131 -28.42 -19.21 4.53
#